data_AF-A0A4V5PP84-F1
#
_entry.id   AF-A0A4V5PP84-F1
#
_cell.length_a   1.000
_cell.length_b   1.000
_cell.length_c   1.000
_cell.angle_alpha   90.00
_cell.angle_beta   90.00
_cell.angle_gamma   90.00
#
_symmetry.space_group_name_H-M   'P 1'
#
loop_
_entity.id
_entity.type
_entity.pdbx_description
1 polymer ?
#
loop_
_entity_poly.entity_id
_entity_poly.type
_entity_poly.pdbx_seq_one_letter_code
_entity_poly.pdbx_strand_id
1 'polypeptide(L)'
;MMRRASHQIAAVAVLVCLANFAAAEDLASLSDVQLAERTREAVWAQDAEAALDLLTEMQRRGTGIFAAADRPACEEVIDLTEGITDWRFKGASRQAYITAAKIKALEAGTCGCLFDSFSFDMFTSEILGKPAADLVNDDRAELEAYLTQHQRETEARYRDLETVCRSM
;
A
#
# COMPACT_ATOMS: atom_id res chain seq x y z
N MET A 1 40.98 42.61 -13.37
CA MET A 1 40.51 42.07 -12.07
C MET A 1 39.40 41.00 -12.20
N MET A 2 38.59 40.99 -13.27
CA MET A 2 37.48 40.03 -13.48
C MET A 2 37.85 38.54 -13.70
N ARG A 3 39.07 38.23 -14.18
CA ARG A 3 39.52 36.83 -14.42
C ARG A 3 39.69 36.03 -13.12
N ARG A 4 40.04 36.67 -12.00
CA ARG A 4 40.22 35.98 -10.70
C ARG A 4 38.89 35.59 -10.06
N ALA A 5 37.87 36.45 -10.17
CA ALA A 5 36.54 36.20 -9.62
C ALA A 5 35.81 35.05 -10.36
N SER A 6 35.95 34.98 -11.67
CA SER A 6 35.36 33.90 -12.49
C SER A 6 35.98 32.52 -12.19
N HIS A 7 37.28 32.44 -11.96
CA HIS A 7 37.94 31.19 -11.54
C HIS A 7 37.53 30.75 -10.13
N GLN A 8 37.29 31.69 -9.21
CA GLN A 8 36.84 31.34 -7.86
C GLN A 8 35.40 30.81 -7.83
N ILE A 9 34.50 31.39 -8.63
CA ILE A 9 33.10 30.91 -8.74
C ILE A 9 33.07 29.51 -9.39
N ALA A 10 33.85 29.27 -10.44
CA ALA A 10 33.94 27.96 -11.06
C ALA A 10 34.50 26.88 -10.12
N ALA A 11 35.53 27.22 -9.33
CA ALA A 11 36.12 26.29 -8.37
C ALA A 11 35.12 25.91 -7.24
N VAL A 12 34.34 26.88 -6.75
CA VAL A 12 33.31 26.64 -5.74
C VAL A 12 32.18 25.77 -6.30
N ALA A 13 31.72 26.02 -7.53
CA ALA A 13 30.69 25.19 -8.16
C ALA A 13 31.12 23.73 -8.36
N VAL A 14 32.38 23.51 -8.75
CA VAL A 14 32.95 22.16 -8.90
C VAL A 14 33.09 21.45 -7.54
N LEU A 15 33.53 22.15 -6.50
CA LEU A 15 33.64 21.61 -5.14
C LEU A 15 32.27 21.23 -4.55
N VAL A 16 31.25 22.07 -4.75
CA VAL A 16 29.88 21.76 -4.31
C VAL A 16 29.30 20.57 -5.07
N CYS A 17 29.57 20.44 -6.38
CA CYS A 17 29.13 19.26 -7.13
C CYS A 17 29.83 17.99 -6.61
N LEU A 18 31.15 18.01 -6.39
CA LEU A 18 31.91 16.84 -5.93
C LEU A 18 31.56 16.38 -4.52
N ALA A 19 31.24 17.29 -3.60
CA ALA A 19 30.78 16.93 -2.25
C ALA A 19 29.42 16.22 -2.28
N ASN A 20 28.51 16.66 -3.16
CA ASN A 20 27.21 16.00 -3.37
C ASN A 20 27.36 14.60 -4.01
N PHE A 21 28.32 14.41 -4.93
CA PHE A 21 28.59 13.08 -5.50
C PHE A 21 29.15 12.09 -4.46
N ALA A 22 30.05 12.54 -3.56
CA ALA A 22 30.67 11.68 -2.57
C ALA A 22 29.70 11.17 -1.48
N ALA A 23 28.74 11.99 -1.05
CA ALA A 23 27.70 11.56 -0.11
C ALA A 23 26.64 10.65 -0.78
N ALA A 24 26.32 10.92 -2.05
CA ALA A 24 25.36 10.12 -2.80
C ALA A 24 25.86 8.70 -3.13
N GLU A 25 27.17 8.52 -3.33
CA GLU A 25 27.78 7.21 -3.60
C GLU A 25 27.73 6.27 -2.38
N ASP A 26 27.81 6.81 -1.16
CA ASP A 26 27.75 6.00 0.08
C ASP A 26 26.34 5.45 0.34
N LEU A 27 25.31 6.28 0.20
CA LEU A 27 23.92 5.88 0.47
C LEU A 27 23.39 4.88 -0.55
N ALA A 28 23.73 5.04 -1.83
CA ALA A 28 23.34 4.12 -2.90
C ALA A 28 23.85 2.68 -2.65
N SER A 29 24.94 2.53 -1.90
CA SER A 29 25.55 1.22 -1.58
C SER A 29 24.86 0.47 -0.43
N LEU A 30 24.07 1.16 0.39
CA LEU A 30 23.35 0.55 1.51
C LEU A 30 22.23 -0.36 1.00
N SER A 31 22.02 -1.50 1.64
CA SER A 31 20.77 -2.28 1.48
C SER A 31 19.59 -1.54 2.11
N ASP A 32 18.36 -1.87 1.70
CA ASP A 32 17.15 -1.22 2.23
C ASP A 32 16.98 -1.42 3.74
N VAL A 33 17.44 -2.56 4.27
CA VAL A 33 17.46 -2.83 5.71
C VAL A 33 18.43 -1.90 6.42
N GLN A 34 19.66 -1.78 5.92
CA GLN A 34 20.67 -0.88 6.50
C GLN A 34 20.25 0.59 6.41
N LEU A 35 19.58 0.97 5.31
CA LEU A 35 19.05 2.31 5.11
C LEU A 35 17.98 2.63 6.16
N ALA A 36 17.05 1.69 6.42
CA ALA A 36 16.02 1.84 7.44
C ALA A 36 16.59 1.88 8.87
N GLU A 37 17.60 1.06 9.18
CA GLU A 37 18.28 1.05 10.48
C GLU A 37 19.00 2.38 10.73
N ARG A 38 19.83 2.85 9.80
CA ARG A 38 20.52 4.14 9.93
C ARG A 38 19.56 5.32 10.00
N THR A 39 18.43 5.25 9.29
CA THR A 39 17.38 6.29 9.40
C THR A 39 16.84 6.37 10.83
N ARG A 40 16.60 5.23 11.48
CA ARG A 40 16.15 5.21 12.88
C ARG A 40 17.21 5.79 13.82
N GLU A 41 18.48 5.46 13.61
CA GLU A 41 19.59 6.00 14.40
C GLU A 41 19.70 7.52 14.26
N ALA A 42 19.65 8.05 13.03
CA ALA A 42 19.70 9.49 12.77
C ALA A 42 18.53 10.23 13.44
N VAL A 43 17.30 9.70 13.31
CA VAL A 43 16.11 10.25 13.98
C VAL A 43 16.28 10.23 15.50
N TRP A 44 16.77 9.12 16.07
CA TRP A 44 16.99 9.01 17.52
C TRP A 44 18.05 9.98 18.03
N ALA A 45 19.11 10.19 17.25
CA ALA A 45 20.17 11.16 17.52
C ALA A 45 19.74 12.62 17.27
N GLN A 46 18.54 12.85 16.75
CA GLN A 46 18.04 14.16 16.30
C GLN A 46 18.95 14.81 15.24
N ASP A 47 19.63 14.00 14.43
CA ASP A 47 20.44 14.46 13.31
C ASP A 47 19.53 14.69 12.10
N ALA A 48 19.06 15.92 11.95
CA ALA A 48 18.11 16.29 10.92
C ALA A 48 18.69 16.20 9.50
N GLU A 49 19.99 16.46 9.33
CA GLU A 49 20.64 16.43 8.02
C GLU A 49 20.81 14.98 7.57
N ALA A 50 21.38 14.12 8.42
CA ALA A 50 21.51 12.69 8.10
C ALA A 50 20.14 12.02 7.91
N ALA A 51 19.15 12.35 8.76
CA ALA A 51 17.80 11.81 8.62
C ALA A 51 17.16 12.22 7.29
N LEU A 52 17.35 13.46 6.84
CA LEU A 52 16.80 13.94 5.57
C LEU A 52 17.43 13.23 4.38
N ASP A 53 18.74 13.06 4.35
CA ASP A 53 19.44 12.37 3.26
C ASP A 53 19.01 10.91 3.16
N LEU A 54 18.93 10.22 4.30
CA LEU A 54 18.49 8.82 4.37
C LEU A 54 17.02 8.64 3.95
N LEU A 55 16.12 9.52 4.43
CA LEU A 55 14.71 9.51 4.02
C LEU A 55 14.54 9.83 2.53
N THR A 56 15.36 10.73 1.99
CA THR A 56 15.35 11.06 0.55
C THR A 56 15.76 9.85 -0.29
N GLU A 57 16.78 9.09 0.15
CA GLU A 57 17.17 7.86 -0.53
C GLU A 57 16.10 6.77 -0.40
N MET A 58 15.45 6.64 0.76
CA MET A 58 14.30 5.73 0.92
C MET A 58 13.14 6.12 0.00
N GLN A 59 12.86 7.41 -0.14
CA GLN A 59 11.85 7.91 -1.07
C GLN A 59 12.22 7.61 -2.52
N ARG A 60 13.48 7.86 -2.92
CA ARG A 60 13.99 7.58 -4.27
C ARG A 60 13.85 6.09 -4.64
N ARG A 61 14.02 5.20 -3.66
CA ARG A 61 13.87 3.75 -3.83
C ARG A 61 12.44 3.24 -3.65
N GLY A 62 11.54 4.06 -3.11
CA GLY A 62 10.19 3.62 -2.72
C GLY A 62 10.25 2.53 -1.64
N THR A 63 10.98 2.76 -0.55
CA THR A 63 11.12 1.79 0.56
C THR A 63 10.59 2.35 1.88
N GLY A 64 10.37 1.47 2.86
CA GLY A 64 9.85 1.84 4.17
C GLY A 64 8.50 2.57 4.08
N ILE A 65 8.42 3.78 4.66
CA ILE A 65 7.19 4.60 4.65
C ILE A 65 6.79 5.07 3.23
N PHE A 66 7.71 5.01 2.27
CA PHE A 66 7.47 5.42 0.88
C PHE A 66 7.10 4.26 -0.04
N ALA A 67 7.08 3.01 0.45
CA ALA A 67 6.83 1.82 -0.36
C ALA A 67 5.43 1.75 -1.01
N ALA A 68 4.49 2.56 -0.52
CA ALA A 68 3.15 2.69 -1.05
C ALA A 68 2.89 4.01 -1.79
N ALA A 69 3.90 4.89 -1.95
CA ALA A 69 3.70 6.24 -2.49
C ALA A 69 3.13 6.25 -3.91
N ASP A 70 3.57 5.31 -4.76
CA ASP A 70 3.14 5.19 -6.16
C ASP A 70 2.18 4.02 -6.40
N ARG A 71 1.78 3.29 -5.35
CA ARG A 71 0.81 2.21 -5.51
C ARG A 71 -0.59 2.82 -5.60
N PRO A 72 -1.40 2.48 -6.63
CA PRO A 72 -2.81 2.85 -6.60
C PRO A 72 -3.40 2.33 -5.29
N ALA A 73 -4.17 3.19 -4.62
CA ALA A 73 -4.90 2.77 -3.43
C ALA A 73 -5.73 1.53 -3.82
N CYS A 74 -5.67 0.48 -2.99
CA CYS A 74 -6.53 -0.68 -3.19
C CYS A 74 -7.97 -0.27 -2.85
N GLU A 75 -8.62 0.37 -3.83
CA GLU A 75 -9.91 1.02 -3.64
C GLU A 75 -11.02 -0.01 -3.76
N GLU A 76 -11.79 -0.11 -2.70
CA GLU A 76 -13.01 -0.91 -2.67
C GLU A 76 -14.13 -0.11 -3.33
N VAL A 77 -14.56 -0.55 -4.51
CA VAL A 77 -15.71 0.04 -5.20
C VAL A 77 -16.92 -0.87 -4.99
N ILE A 78 -17.91 -0.36 -4.24
CA ILE A 78 -19.22 -1.00 -4.03
C ILE A 78 -20.28 -0.03 -4.53
N ASP A 79 -20.93 -0.39 -5.63
CA ASP A 79 -22.08 0.34 -6.16
C ASP A 79 -23.36 -0.37 -5.73
N LEU A 80 -24.13 0.26 -4.85
CA LEU A 80 -25.41 -0.25 -4.37
C LEU A 80 -26.53 0.53 -5.05
N THR A 81 -27.57 -0.18 -5.47
CA THR A 81 -28.74 0.47 -6.05
C THR A 81 -29.47 1.36 -5.06
N GLU A 82 -30.12 2.40 -5.57
CA GLU A 82 -30.94 3.32 -4.77
C GLU A 82 -32.12 2.60 -4.07
N GLY A 83 -32.49 1.39 -4.51
CA GLY A 83 -33.54 0.56 -3.92
C GLY A 83 -33.18 -0.07 -2.57
N ILE A 84 -31.90 -0.05 -2.17
CA ILE A 84 -31.45 -0.55 -0.86
C ILE A 84 -31.69 0.52 0.20
N THR A 85 -32.63 0.24 1.11
CA THR A 85 -33.03 1.17 2.19
C THR A 85 -32.61 0.68 3.58
N ASP A 86 -32.21 -0.59 3.71
CA ASP A 86 -31.73 -1.13 4.97
C ASP A 86 -30.29 -0.64 5.24
N TRP A 87 -30.12 0.13 6.32
CA TRP A 87 -28.83 0.68 6.73
C TRP A 87 -27.79 -0.40 7.05
N ARG A 88 -28.22 -1.62 7.43
CA ARG A 88 -27.32 -2.74 7.70
C ARG A 88 -26.79 -3.40 6.44
N PHE A 89 -27.52 -3.29 5.33
CA PHE A 89 -27.16 -3.93 4.06
C PHE A 89 -25.78 -3.51 3.59
N LYS A 90 -25.49 -2.20 3.63
CA LYS A 90 -24.18 -1.67 3.23
C LYS A 90 -23.03 -2.24 4.07
N GLY A 91 -23.27 -2.41 5.38
CA GLY A 91 -22.28 -3.02 6.27
C GLY A 91 -22.06 -4.50 5.97
N ALA A 92 -23.15 -5.27 5.83
CA ALA A 92 -23.10 -6.70 5.54
C ALA A 92 -22.46 -7.00 4.17
N SER A 93 -22.91 -6.30 3.11
CA SER A 93 -22.36 -6.43 1.76
C SER A 93 -20.87 -6.14 1.70
N ARG A 94 -20.42 -5.03 2.31
CA ARG A 94 -19.01 -4.68 2.39
C ARG A 94 -18.16 -5.77 3.07
N GLN A 95 -18.59 -6.21 4.25
CA GLN A 95 -17.85 -7.24 4.99
C GLN A 95 -17.81 -8.56 4.22
N ALA A 96 -18.94 -8.97 3.63
CA ALA A 96 -19.03 -10.21 2.85
C ALA A 96 -18.13 -10.15 1.62
N TYR A 97 -18.13 -9.01 0.92
CA TYR A 97 -17.29 -8.78 -0.25
C TYR A 97 -15.80 -8.82 0.08
N ILE A 98 -15.36 -8.12 1.14
CA ILE A 98 -13.96 -8.20 1.61
C ILE A 98 -13.58 -9.63 1.97
N THR A 99 -14.48 -10.35 2.66
CA THR A 99 -14.25 -11.75 3.03
C THR A 99 -14.05 -12.62 1.79
N ALA A 100 -14.92 -12.48 0.78
CA ALA A 100 -14.78 -13.19 -0.50
C ALA A 100 -13.48 -12.82 -1.24
N ALA A 101 -13.13 -11.54 -1.30
CA ALA A 101 -11.90 -11.09 -1.93
C ALA A 101 -10.65 -11.66 -1.24
N LYS A 102 -10.64 -11.74 0.11
CA LYS A 102 -9.57 -12.40 0.87
C LYS A 102 -9.47 -13.89 0.56
N ILE A 103 -10.59 -14.58 0.36
CA ILE A 103 -10.57 -15.99 -0.07
C ILE A 103 -9.90 -16.11 -1.44
N LYS A 104 -10.27 -15.29 -2.42
CA LYS A 104 -9.64 -15.29 -3.75
C LYS A 104 -8.13 -15.01 -3.67
N ALA A 105 -7.72 -14.07 -2.82
CA ALA A 105 -6.31 -13.76 -2.61
C ALA A 105 -5.54 -14.93 -1.96
N LEU A 106 -6.16 -15.63 -0.99
CA LEU A 106 -5.61 -16.84 -0.38
C LEU A 106 -5.47 -17.99 -1.40
N GLU A 107 -6.46 -18.17 -2.28
CA GLU A 107 -6.42 -19.16 -3.36
C GLU A 107 -5.31 -18.87 -4.37
N ALA A 108 -5.13 -17.59 -4.71
CA ALA A 108 -4.09 -17.15 -5.64
C ALA A 108 -2.69 -17.02 -5.00
N GLY A 109 -2.61 -16.97 -3.67
CA GLY A 109 -1.36 -16.71 -2.94
C GLY A 109 -0.74 -15.34 -3.26
N THR A 110 -1.58 -14.35 -3.58
CA THR A 110 -1.11 -13.03 -4.05
C THR A 110 -1.07 -12.00 -2.92
N CYS A 111 -0.09 -11.09 -3.01
CA CYS A 111 0.05 -9.92 -2.15
C CYS A 111 -0.45 -8.62 -2.82
N GLY A 112 -1.10 -8.75 -3.99
CA GLY A 112 -1.68 -7.64 -4.74
C GLY A 112 -2.95 -7.07 -4.11
N CYS A 113 -3.59 -6.11 -4.79
CA CYS A 113 -4.86 -5.58 -4.30
C CYS A 113 -5.97 -6.64 -4.40
N LEU A 114 -6.77 -6.73 -3.34
CA LEU A 114 -7.88 -7.68 -3.21
C LEU A 114 -8.93 -7.56 -4.33
N PHE A 115 -9.05 -6.36 -4.93
CA PHE A 115 -10.13 -6.02 -5.86
C PHE A 115 -9.70 -5.91 -7.32
N ASP A 116 -8.40 -6.06 -7.64
CA ASP A 116 -7.89 -5.84 -9.01
C ASP A 116 -8.51 -6.77 -10.06
N SER A 117 -8.98 -7.95 -9.66
CA SER A 117 -9.57 -8.96 -10.56
C SER A 117 -10.86 -9.55 -10.02
N PHE A 118 -11.46 -8.90 -9.01
CA PHE A 118 -12.68 -9.36 -8.38
C PHE A 118 -13.52 -8.13 -8.05
N SER A 119 -14.59 -7.94 -8.82
CA SER A 119 -15.50 -6.80 -8.68
C SER A 119 -16.67 -7.13 -7.76
N PHE A 120 -17.37 -6.10 -7.29
CA PHE A 120 -18.57 -6.28 -6.46
C PHE A 120 -19.68 -7.03 -7.21
N ASP A 121 -19.84 -6.79 -8.51
CA ASP A 121 -20.83 -7.48 -9.34
C ASP A 121 -20.49 -8.97 -9.57
N MET A 122 -19.20 -9.29 -9.71
CA MET A 122 -18.73 -10.68 -9.73
C MET A 122 -19.04 -11.37 -8.39
N PHE A 123 -18.78 -10.69 -7.28
CA PHE A 123 -19.09 -11.20 -5.95
C PHE A 123 -20.59 -11.50 -5.78
N THR A 124 -21.47 -10.56 -6.10
CA THR A 124 -22.92 -10.77 -5.94
C THR A 124 -23.41 -11.86 -6.89
N SER A 125 -22.86 -11.94 -8.10
CA SER A 125 -23.20 -13.00 -9.06
C SER A 125 -22.75 -14.38 -8.59
N GLU A 126 -21.55 -14.49 -8.00
CA GLU A 126 -21.04 -15.77 -7.49
C GLU A 126 -21.79 -16.24 -6.23
N ILE A 127 -22.12 -15.34 -5.30
CA ILE A 127 -22.71 -15.71 -4.00
C ILE A 127 -24.24 -15.73 -4.03
N LEU A 128 -24.86 -14.75 -4.68
CA LEU A 128 -26.32 -14.57 -4.69
C LEU A 128 -26.97 -14.97 -6.03
N GLY A 129 -26.16 -15.31 -7.04
CA GLY A 129 -26.65 -15.69 -8.37
C GLY A 129 -27.23 -14.53 -9.20
N LYS A 130 -26.94 -13.27 -8.83
CA LYS A 130 -27.47 -12.08 -9.50
C LYS A 130 -26.52 -10.87 -9.45
N PRO A 131 -26.62 -9.95 -10.42
CA PRO A 131 -25.78 -8.75 -10.44
C PRO A 131 -26.12 -7.80 -9.29
N ALA A 132 -25.21 -6.89 -8.98
CA ALA A 132 -25.35 -5.90 -7.92
C ALA A 132 -26.56 -4.97 -8.16
N ALA A 133 -26.91 -4.75 -9.44
CA ALA A 133 -28.05 -3.94 -9.85
C ALA A 133 -29.42 -4.55 -9.47
N ASP A 134 -29.49 -5.86 -9.22
CA ASP A 134 -30.73 -6.56 -8.91
C ASP A 134 -30.87 -6.88 -7.41
N LEU A 135 -29.98 -6.32 -6.58
CA LEU A 135 -30.02 -6.51 -5.15
C LEU A 135 -31.24 -5.83 -4.51
N VAL A 136 -31.80 -6.52 -3.52
CA VAL A 136 -32.90 -6.06 -2.69
C VAL A 136 -32.55 -6.25 -1.21
N ASN A 137 -33.26 -5.55 -0.31
CA ASN A 137 -32.99 -5.64 1.13
C ASN A 137 -33.01 -7.08 1.68
N ASP A 138 -33.85 -7.95 1.12
CA ASP A 138 -33.99 -9.34 1.56
C ASP A 138 -32.70 -10.17 1.36
N ASP A 139 -31.84 -9.78 0.42
CA ASP A 139 -30.56 -10.46 0.16
C ASP A 139 -29.55 -10.31 1.30
N ARG A 140 -29.81 -9.38 2.25
CA ARG A 140 -28.96 -9.19 3.43
C ARG A 140 -28.75 -10.48 4.20
N ALA A 141 -29.80 -11.31 4.33
CA ALA A 141 -29.73 -12.53 5.12
C ALA A 141 -28.69 -13.51 4.55
N GLU A 142 -28.56 -13.57 3.22
CA GLU A 142 -27.61 -14.45 2.55
C GLU A 142 -26.17 -13.93 2.67
N LEU A 143 -25.98 -12.60 2.57
CA LEU A 143 -24.69 -11.95 2.85
C LEU A 143 -24.23 -12.19 4.30
N GLU A 144 -25.15 -12.14 5.27
CA GLU A 144 -24.86 -12.41 6.68
C GLU A 144 -24.56 -13.89 6.94
N ALA A 145 -25.27 -14.80 6.27
CA ALA A 145 -24.99 -16.23 6.33
C ALA A 145 -23.59 -16.54 5.79
N TYR A 146 -23.23 -15.96 4.64
CA TYR A 146 -21.90 -16.07 4.06
C TYR A 146 -20.81 -15.60 5.03
N LEU A 147 -21.01 -14.44 5.67
CA LEU A 147 -20.09 -13.93 6.69
C LEU A 147 -19.92 -14.88 7.86
N THR A 148 -21.03 -15.37 8.41
CA THR A 148 -21.02 -16.28 9.55
C THR A 148 -20.24 -17.56 9.23
N GLN A 149 -20.34 -18.05 8.00
CA GLN A 149 -19.66 -19.24 7.54
C GLN A 149 -18.15 -19.04 7.32
N HIS A 150 -17.74 -17.92 6.72
CA HIS A 150 -16.39 -17.78 6.17
C HIS A 150 -15.47 -16.83 6.93
N GLN A 151 -16.01 -15.85 7.65
CA GLN A 151 -15.22 -14.71 8.14
C GLN A 151 -14.09 -15.13 9.08
N ARG A 152 -14.38 -15.97 10.08
CA ARG A 152 -13.41 -16.30 11.13
C ARG A 152 -12.19 -17.06 10.59
N GLU A 153 -12.42 -18.07 9.75
CA GLU A 153 -11.33 -18.86 9.18
C GLU A 153 -10.52 -18.04 8.18
N THR A 154 -11.21 -17.29 7.31
CA THR A 154 -10.57 -16.45 6.28
C THR A 154 -9.68 -15.39 6.92
N GLU A 155 -10.15 -14.70 7.96
CA GLU A 155 -9.35 -13.68 8.67
C GLU A 155 -8.07 -14.25 9.27
N ALA A 156 -8.15 -15.43 9.88
CA ALA A 156 -6.96 -16.07 10.45
C ALA A 156 -5.92 -16.37 9.38
N ARG A 157 -6.33 -17.04 8.30
CA ARG A 157 -5.45 -17.44 7.20
C ARG A 157 -4.89 -16.23 6.44
N TYR A 158 -5.72 -15.20 6.23
CA TYR A 158 -5.29 -14.01 5.51
C TYR A 158 -4.23 -13.21 6.28
N ARG A 159 -4.28 -13.18 7.62
CA ARG A 159 -3.22 -12.56 8.43
C ARG A 159 -1.87 -13.28 8.32
N ASP A 160 -1.90 -14.60 8.18
CA ASP A 160 -0.69 -15.39 7.94
C ASP A 160 -0.08 -15.03 6.58
N LEU A 161 -0.92 -14.92 5.54
CA LEU A 161 -0.50 -14.45 4.21
C LEU A 161 0.06 -13.02 4.27
N GLU A 162 -0.60 -12.09 4.97
CA GLU A 162 -0.10 -10.72 5.13
C GLU A 162 1.29 -10.67 5.76
N THR A 163 1.58 -11.56 6.70
CA THR A 163 2.90 -11.64 7.34
C THR A 163 3.98 -12.06 6.33
N VAL A 164 3.67 -13.05 5.48
CA VAL A 164 4.56 -13.44 4.38
C VAL A 164 4.74 -12.28 3.40
N CYS A 165 3.65 -11.66 2.97
CA CYS A 165 3.67 -10.54 2.02
C CYS A 165 4.47 -9.33 2.51
N ARG A 166 4.51 -9.08 3.83
CA ARG A 166 5.33 -7.99 4.42
C ARG A 166 6.82 -8.32 4.51
N SER A 167 7.18 -9.60 4.39
CA SER A 167 8.57 -10.07 4.45
C SER A 167 9.25 -10.20 3.09
N MET A 168 8.47 -10.06 2.00
CA MET A 168 8.93 -10.03 0.60
C MET A 168 9.26 -8.61 0.16
#